data_AF-A0A7R8WZA0-F1
#
_entry.id   AF-A0A7R8WZA0-F1
#
_cell.length_a   1.000
_cell.length_b   1.000
_cell.length_c   1.000
_cell.angle_alpha   90.00
_cell.angle_beta   90.00
_cell.angle_gamma   90.00
#
_symmetry.space_group_name_H-M   'P 1'
#
loop_
_entity.id
_entity.type
_entity.pdbx_description
1 polymer ?
#
loop_
_entity_poly.entity_id
_entity_poly.type
_entity_poly.pdbx_seq_one_letter_code
_entity_poly.pdbx_strand_id
1 'polypeptide(L)'
;MKQLGSMWKTLDSSSKATFEARAALEKRRYESELSTFIQRIGPANKQKLEAAERKLREIKLKSKKEKARREQMEKEGKPKLPRAPFFRFIEASGRKPGVETVKVCAQEWRSLSESAKHQFMQAYEADKKKYL
;
A
#
# COMPACT_ATOMS: atom_id res chain seq x y z
N MET A 1 -4.53 8.56 21.35
CA MET A 1 -3.86 7.35 21.93
C MET A 1 -2.89 7.64 23.08
N LYS A 2 -2.15 8.77 23.11
CA LYS A 2 -1.15 9.02 24.18
C LYS A 2 -1.74 8.98 25.61
N GLN A 3 -2.94 9.54 25.80
CA GLN A 3 -3.62 9.57 27.11
C GLN A 3 -4.01 8.17 27.63
N LEU A 4 -4.63 7.33 26.79
CA LEU A 4 -4.97 5.95 27.16
C LEU A 4 -3.74 5.09 27.49
N GLY A 5 -2.65 5.28 26.73
CA GLY A 5 -1.38 4.60 27.01
C GLY A 5 -0.77 5.03 28.35
N SER A 6 -0.88 6.30 28.72
CA SER A 6 -0.47 6.79 30.04
C SER A 6 -1.36 6.22 31.16
N MET A 7 -2.68 6.22 30.98
CA MET A 7 -3.63 5.66 31.96
C MET A 7 -3.39 4.16 32.19
N TRP A 8 -3.10 3.40 31.14
CA TRP A 8 -2.74 1.99 31.27
C TRP A 8 -1.46 1.79 32.08
N LYS A 9 -0.45 2.62 31.88
CA LYS A 9 0.81 2.54 32.64
C LYS A 9 0.57 2.79 34.13
N THR A 10 -0.26 3.77 34.46
CA THR A 10 -0.58 4.16 35.85
C THR A 10 -1.62 3.28 36.54
N LEU A 11 -2.30 2.39 35.80
CA LEU A 11 -3.27 1.45 36.37
C LEU A 11 -2.60 0.50 37.36
N ASP A 12 -3.28 0.19 38.46
CA ASP A 12 -2.82 -0.75 39.48
C ASP A 12 -2.79 -2.19 38.93
N SER A 13 -2.00 -3.05 39.60
CA SER A 13 -1.81 -4.44 39.20
C SER A 13 -3.10 -5.27 39.31
N SER A 14 -4.01 -4.94 40.23
CA SER A 14 -5.28 -5.68 40.42
C SER A 14 -6.25 -5.41 39.27
N SER A 15 -6.38 -4.15 38.87
CA SER A 15 -7.18 -3.75 37.72
C SER A 15 -6.60 -4.34 36.43
N LYS A 16 -5.28 -4.33 36.23
CA LYS A 16 -4.61 -4.98 35.09
C LYS A 16 -4.86 -6.48 35.06
N ALA A 17 -4.76 -7.16 36.20
CA ALA A 17 -4.99 -8.59 36.32
C ALA A 17 -6.41 -8.99 35.86
N THR A 18 -7.42 -8.14 36.09
CA THR A 18 -8.78 -8.38 35.58
C THR A 18 -8.83 -8.38 34.05
N PHE A 19 -8.14 -7.44 33.40
CA PHE A 19 -8.06 -7.40 31.93
C PHE A 19 -7.24 -8.57 31.38
N GLU A 20 -6.15 -8.95 32.03
CA GLU A 20 -5.33 -10.09 31.65
C GLU A 20 -6.09 -11.42 31.79
N ALA A 21 -6.86 -11.59 32.87
CA ALA A 21 -7.71 -12.76 33.08
C ALA A 21 -8.78 -12.87 32.00
N ARG A 22 -9.41 -11.75 31.61
CA ARG A 22 -10.37 -11.71 30.49
C ARG A 22 -9.69 -12.04 29.16
N ALA A 23 -8.53 -11.45 28.89
CA ALA A 23 -7.76 -11.73 27.68
C ALA A 23 -7.34 -13.21 27.60
N ALA A 24 -6.97 -13.82 28.72
CA ALA A 24 -6.64 -15.24 28.79
C ALA A 24 -7.85 -16.13 28.49
N LEU A 25 -9.03 -15.78 29.02
CA LEU A 25 -10.28 -16.48 28.71
C LEU A 25 -10.65 -16.35 27.24
N GLU A 26 -10.58 -15.15 26.67
CA GLU A 26 -10.85 -14.91 25.24
C GLU A 26 -9.86 -15.64 24.35
N LYS A 27 -8.57 -15.69 24.73
CA LYS A 27 -7.56 -16.45 23.99
C LYS A 27 -7.92 -17.93 23.92
N ARG A 28 -8.32 -18.54 25.04
CA ARG A 28 -8.75 -19.96 25.08
C ARG A 28 -9.97 -20.20 24.19
N ARG A 29 -10.94 -19.28 24.22
CA ARG A 29 -12.12 -19.33 23.35
C ARG A 29 -11.72 -19.27 21.87
N TYR A 30 -10.88 -18.31 21.51
CA TYR A 30 -10.38 -18.14 20.14
C TYR A 30 -9.62 -19.38 19.65
N GLU A 31 -8.77 -19.98 20.49
CA GLU A 31 -8.03 -21.21 20.15
C GLU A 31 -8.99 -22.38 19.87
N SER A 32 -10.05 -22.53 20.67
CA SER A 32 -11.09 -23.55 20.45
C SER A 32 -11.86 -23.33 19.15
N GLU A 33 -12.31 -22.09 18.90
CA GLU A 33 -13.00 -21.72 17.67
C GLU A 33 -12.11 -21.90 16.44
N LEU A 34 -10.82 -21.52 16.53
CA LEU A 34 -9.84 -21.68 15.47
C LEU A 34 -9.58 -23.15 15.16
N SER A 35 -9.45 -24.00 16.18
CA SER A 35 -9.30 -25.45 15.99
C SER A 35 -10.50 -26.04 15.24
N THR A 36 -11.71 -25.71 15.68
CA THR A 36 -12.96 -26.16 15.04
C THR A 36 -13.05 -25.67 13.60
N PHE A 37 -12.68 -24.40 13.36
CA PHE A 37 -12.62 -23.82 12.02
C PHE A 37 -11.61 -24.55 11.12
N ILE A 38 -10.39 -24.81 11.61
CA ILE A 38 -9.35 -25.53 10.87
C ILE A 38 -9.80 -26.96 10.54
N GLN A 39 -10.41 -27.66 11.49
CA GLN A 39 -10.98 -28.99 11.25
C GLN A 39 -12.05 -28.95 10.16
N ARG A 40 -12.93 -27.94 10.18
CA ARG A 40 -13.99 -27.76 9.17
C ARG A 40 -13.45 -27.51 7.76
N ILE A 41 -12.44 -26.65 7.62
CA ILE A 41 -11.91 -26.29 6.29
C ILE A 41 -10.90 -27.31 5.74
N GLY A 42 -10.31 -28.14 6.60
CA GLY A 42 -9.30 -29.12 6.26
C GLY A 42 -7.89 -28.54 6.00
N PRO A 43 -6.86 -29.40 5.98
CA PRO A 43 -5.45 -28.98 5.94
C PRO A 43 -5.07 -28.25 4.64
N ALA A 44 -5.63 -28.63 3.49
CA ALA A 44 -5.32 -28.01 2.20
C ALA A 44 -5.80 -26.55 2.13
N ASN A 45 -6.98 -26.25 2.67
CA ASN A 45 -7.50 -24.88 2.70
C ASN A 45 -6.80 -24.03 3.76
N LYS A 46 -6.41 -24.62 4.89
CA LYS A 46 -5.54 -23.96 5.88
C LYS A 46 -4.23 -23.48 5.23
N GLN A 47 -3.54 -24.34 4.50
CA GLN A 47 -2.30 -23.97 3.79
C GLN A 47 -2.52 -22.84 2.79
N LYS A 48 -3.63 -22.86 2.03
CA LYS A 48 -3.97 -21.78 1.10
C LYS A 48 -4.21 -20.45 1.81
N LEU A 49 -4.92 -20.47 2.95
CA LEU A 49 -5.17 -19.28 3.77
C LEU A 49 -3.86 -18.70 4.32
N GLU A 50 -3.01 -19.53 4.92
CA GLU A 50 -1.70 -19.11 5.44
C GLU A 50 -0.79 -18.55 4.34
N ALA A 51 -0.78 -19.17 3.16
CA ALA A 51 -0.03 -18.67 2.01
C ALA A 51 -0.56 -17.31 1.52
N ALA A 52 -1.88 -17.12 1.50
CA ALA A 52 -2.49 -15.83 1.13
C ALA A 52 -2.16 -14.74 2.16
N GLU A 53 -2.23 -15.04 3.45
CA GLU A 53 -1.84 -14.12 4.52
C GLU A 53 -0.36 -13.75 4.45
N ARG A 54 0.52 -14.72 4.21
CA ARG A 54 1.95 -14.49 4.02
C ARG A 54 2.21 -13.55 2.85
N LYS A 55 1.60 -13.81 1.69
CA LYS A 55 1.70 -12.93 0.51
C LYS A 55 1.22 -11.51 0.84
N LEU A 56 0.10 -11.37 1.56
CA LEU A 56 -0.41 -10.07 1.96
C LEU A 56 0.55 -9.34 2.91
N ARG A 57 1.15 -10.04 3.88
CA ARG A 57 2.17 -9.48 4.78
C ARG A 57 3.40 -9.02 4.01
N GLU A 58 3.88 -9.82 3.06
CA GLU A 58 5.02 -9.47 2.20
C GLU A 58 4.71 -8.23 1.33
N ILE A 59 3.51 -8.16 0.73
CA ILE A 59 3.06 -6.99 -0.03
C ILE A 59 3.02 -5.75 0.88
N LYS A 60 2.42 -5.85 2.06
CA LYS A 60 2.35 -4.73 3.02
C LYS A 60 3.75 -4.27 3.46
N LEU A 61 4.67 -5.21 3.72
CA LEU A 61 6.04 -4.90 4.10
C LEU A 61 6.78 -4.19 2.97
N LYS A 62 6.67 -4.69 1.73
CA LYS A 62 7.24 -4.03 0.54
C LYS A 62 6.68 -2.63 0.37
N SER A 63 5.36 -2.45 0.44
CA SER A 63 4.73 -1.13 0.36
C SER A 63 5.18 -0.17 1.46
N LYS A 64 5.32 -0.64 2.70
CA LYS A 64 5.83 0.17 3.82
C LYS A 64 7.30 0.57 3.59
N LYS A 65 8.14 -0.36 3.13
CA LYS A 65 9.55 -0.10 2.82
C LYS A 65 9.69 0.91 1.67
N GLU A 66 8.90 0.76 0.62
CA GLU A 66 8.88 1.68 -0.51
C GLU A 66 8.40 3.07 -0.12
N LYS A 67 7.37 3.17 0.72
CA LYS A 67 6.92 4.45 1.28
C LYS A 67 8.02 5.13 2.09
N ALA A 68 8.65 4.42 3.02
CA ALA A 68 9.75 4.94 3.83
C ALA A 68 10.93 5.38 2.96
N ARG A 69 11.28 4.61 1.92
CA ARG A 69 12.30 4.99 0.93
C ARG A 69 11.92 6.29 0.20
N ARG A 70 10.65 6.45 -0.20
CA ARG A 70 10.15 7.67 -0.86
C ARG A 70 10.23 8.89 0.04
N GLU A 71 9.78 8.76 1.29
CA GLU A 71 9.83 9.83 2.29
C GLU A 71 11.27 10.22 2.62
N GLN A 72 12.17 9.23 2.69
CA GLN A 72 13.60 9.48 2.87
C GLN A 72 14.18 10.25 1.68
N MET A 73 13.90 9.82 0.44
CA MET A 73 14.33 10.54 -0.76
C MET A 73 13.78 11.97 -0.81
N GLU A 74 12.55 12.19 -0.36
CA GLU A 74 11.92 13.53 -0.27
C GLU A 74 12.59 14.39 0.81
N LYS A 75 12.92 13.82 1.98
CA LYS A 75 13.67 14.50 3.04
C LYS A 75 15.09 14.86 2.61
N GLU A 76 15.74 13.99 1.83
CA GLU A 76 17.06 14.22 1.24
C GLU A 76 17.02 15.20 0.06
N GLY A 77 15.83 15.69 -0.31
CA GLY A 77 15.65 16.63 -1.42
C GLY A 77 15.92 16.03 -2.79
N LYS A 78 16.00 14.69 -2.91
CA LYS A 78 16.25 14.01 -4.18
C LYS A 78 15.09 14.27 -5.14
N PRO A 79 15.33 14.92 -6.29
CA PRO A 79 14.26 15.23 -7.24
C PRO A 79 13.53 13.97 -7.74
N LYS A 80 12.19 14.04 -7.88
CA LYS A 80 11.36 12.93 -8.42
C LYS A 80 11.51 12.85 -9.94
N LEU A 81 11.86 11.69 -10.50
CA LEU A 81 12.00 11.50 -11.96
C LEU A 81 10.91 12.22 -12.78
N PRO A 82 11.28 12.80 -13.93
CA PRO A 82 10.31 13.52 -14.73
C PRO A 82 9.24 12.58 -15.23
N ARG A 83 7.99 13.05 -15.21
CA ARG A 83 6.83 12.27 -15.60
C ARG A 83 6.97 11.86 -17.08
N ALA A 84 6.80 10.56 -17.35
CA ALA A 84 6.92 10.02 -18.70
C ALA A 84 5.88 10.65 -19.67
N PRO A 85 6.15 10.69 -20.99
CA PRO A 85 5.33 11.40 -21.98
C PRO A 85 3.84 11.05 -21.94
N PHE A 86 3.51 9.75 -21.84
CA PHE A 86 2.13 9.28 -21.79
C PHE A 86 1.34 9.83 -20.59
N PHE A 87 1.97 9.93 -19.42
CA PHE A 87 1.29 10.46 -18.23
C PHE A 87 1.10 11.98 -18.30
N ARG A 88 1.95 12.69 -19.05
CA ARG A 88 1.71 14.12 -19.38
C ARG A 88 0.54 14.28 -20.33
N PHE A 89 0.39 13.38 -21.30
CA PHE A 89 -0.78 13.36 -22.18
C PHE A 89 -2.08 13.13 -21.40
N ILE A 90 -2.11 12.19 -20.45
CA ILE A 90 -3.27 11.98 -19.58
C ILE A 90 -3.61 13.27 -18.81
N GLU A 91 -2.61 13.98 -18.27
CA GLU A 91 -2.81 15.23 -17.55
C GLU A 91 -3.32 16.36 -18.47
N ALA A 92 -2.75 16.47 -19.68
CA ALA A 92 -3.19 17.41 -20.71
C ALA A 92 -4.63 17.14 -21.20
N SER A 93 -5.12 15.90 -21.08
CA SER A 93 -6.51 15.58 -21.41
C SER A 93 -7.53 16.23 -20.46
N GLY A 94 -7.09 16.76 -19.31
CA GLY A 94 -7.96 17.38 -18.30
C GLY A 94 -8.92 16.41 -17.61
N ARG A 95 -8.82 15.10 -17.92
CA ARG A 95 -9.70 14.06 -17.38
C ARG A 95 -9.27 13.69 -15.97
N LYS A 96 -10.24 13.34 -15.14
CA LYS A 96 -9.95 12.86 -13.78
C LYS A 96 -9.12 11.58 -13.86
N PRO A 97 -8.04 11.48 -13.07
CA PRO A 97 -7.23 10.27 -13.02
C PRO A 97 -8.09 9.10 -12.55
N GLY A 98 -8.06 8.00 -13.31
CA GLY A 98 -8.88 6.83 -13.06
C GLY A 98 -8.51 5.72 -14.03
N VAL A 99 -8.84 4.47 -13.66
CA VAL A 99 -8.51 3.30 -14.48
C VAL A 99 -9.08 3.42 -15.89
N GLU A 100 -10.32 3.91 -15.99
CA GLU A 100 -10.99 4.06 -17.29
C GLU A 100 -10.40 5.20 -18.13
N THR A 101 -10.11 6.34 -17.51
CA THR A 101 -9.36 7.43 -18.15
C THR A 101 -8.04 6.95 -18.73
N VAL A 102 -7.28 6.16 -17.96
CA VAL A 102 -5.99 5.63 -18.42
C VAL A 102 -6.18 4.72 -19.63
N LYS A 103 -7.21 3.87 -19.66
CA LYS A 103 -7.49 3.00 -20.81
C LYS A 103 -7.85 3.79 -22.06
N VAL A 104 -8.77 4.75 -21.94
CA VAL A 104 -9.21 5.60 -23.06
C VAL A 104 -8.03 6.41 -23.58
N CYS A 105 -7.28 7.09 -22.70
CA CYS A 105 -6.08 7.81 -23.09
C CYS A 105 -5.01 6.89 -23.68
N ALA A 106 -4.89 5.63 -23.24
CA ALA A 106 -3.94 4.68 -23.82
C ALA A 106 -4.32 4.26 -25.25
N GLN A 107 -5.62 4.21 -25.57
CA GLN A 107 -6.08 3.99 -26.94
C GLN A 107 -5.80 5.22 -27.81
N GLU A 108 -6.21 6.41 -27.33
CA GLU A 108 -5.95 7.68 -28.03
C GLU A 108 -4.47 7.91 -28.26
N TRP A 109 -3.63 7.65 -27.26
CA TRP A 109 -2.17 7.76 -27.38
C TRP A 109 -1.60 6.87 -28.47
N ARG A 110 -2.12 5.65 -28.66
CA ARG A 110 -1.68 4.77 -29.76
C ARG A 110 -2.08 5.32 -31.12
N SER A 111 -3.25 5.97 -31.20
CA SER A 111 -3.77 6.59 -32.42
C SER A 111 -3.19 7.98 -32.73
N LEU A 112 -2.51 8.62 -31.78
CA LEU A 112 -1.85 9.91 -32.01
C LEU A 112 -0.70 9.78 -33.02
N SER A 113 -0.54 10.81 -33.85
CA SER A 113 0.60 10.94 -34.75
C SER A 113 1.90 11.13 -33.97
N GLU A 114 3.02 10.71 -34.54
CA GLU A 114 4.35 10.87 -33.92
C GLU A 114 4.67 12.34 -33.61
N SER A 115 4.21 13.28 -34.46
CA SER A 115 4.32 14.72 -34.21
C SER A 115 3.57 15.16 -32.94
N ALA A 116 2.34 14.68 -32.74
CA ALA A 116 1.55 15.00 -31.55
C ALA A 116 2.10 14.33 -30.28
N LYS A 117 2.82 13.19 -30.40
CA LYS A 117 3.57 12.60 -29.29
C LYS A 117 4.88 13.34 -29.02
N HIS A 118 5.50 13.90 -30.07
CA HIS A 118 6.80 14.54 -30.01
C HIS A 118 6.85 15.70 -29.01
N GLN A 119 5.80 16.52 -28.92
CA GLN A 119 5.72 17.58 -27.90
C GLN A 119 5.85 17.04 -26.45
N PHE A 120 5.22 15.90 -26.16
CA PHE A 120 5.29 15.27 -24.83
C PHE A 120 6.62 14.58 -24.59
N MET A 121 7.24 14.03 -25.66
CA MET A 121 8.58 13.45 -25.62
C MET A 121 9.65 14.54 -25.40
N GLN A 122 9.57 15.66 -26.10
CA GLN A 122 10.48 16.79 -25.96
C GLN A 122 10.39 17.41 -24.56
N ALA A 123 9.18 17.57 -24.02
CA ALA A 123 8.99 18.04 -22.63
C ALA A 123 9.59 17.06 -21.60
N TYR A 124 9.49 15.75 -21.85
CA TYR A 124 10.12 14.74 -21.02
C TYR A 124 11.65 14.78 -21.11
N GLU A 125 12.22 14.94 -22.30
CA GLU A 125 13.67 15.06 -22.50
C GLU A 125 14.24 16.32 -21.83
N ALA A 126 13.56 17.46 -21.99
CA ALA A 126 13.95 18.71 -21.35
C ALA A 126 13.97 18.58 -19.83
N ASP A 127 12.95 17.93 -19.24
CA ASP A 127 12.95 17.71 -17.81
C ASP A 127 13.95 16.63 -17.40
N LYS A 128 14.19 15.58 -18.18
CA LYS A 128 15.22 14.56 -17.92
C LYS A 128 16.63 15.14 -17.82
N LYS A 129 16.95 16.16 -18.63
CA LYS A 129 18.22 16.89 -18.54
C LYS A 129 18.42 17.60 -17.19
N LYS A 130 17.35 17.92 -16.46
CA LYS A 130 17.46 18.51 -15.10
C LYS A 130 17.82 17.48 -14.01
N TYR A 131 17.84 16.18 -14.36
CA TYR A 131 18.15 15.08 -13.44
C TYR A 131 19.49 14.41 -13.71
N LEU A 132 20.15 14.72 -14.84
CA LEU A 132 21.49 14.27 -15.19
C LEU A 132 22.49 15.36 -14.80
#